data_AF-A0A842N385-F1
#
_entry.id   AF-A0A842N385-F1
#
_cell.length_a   1.000
_cell.length_b   1.000
_cell.length_c   1.000
_cell.angle_alpha   90.00
_cell.angle_beta   90.00
_cell.angle_gamma   90.00
#
_symmetry.space_group_name_H-M   'P 1'
#
loop_
_entity.id
_entity.type
_entity.pdbx_description
1 polymer ?
#
loop_
_entity_poly.entity_id
_entity_poly.type
_entity_poly.pdbx_seq_one_letter_code
_entity_poly.pdbx_strand_id
1 'polypeptide(L)'
;MGYEIIIENHDLKIEDDAEKRIFSKLKYGVLELSDFWEINENKIVPSEYSLKWGDWFEEDLKNMAKMGVTGFIEVRGEQGECSKFVLRDERVEVFYGRVVYSEKPDEILE
;
A
#
# COMPACT_ATOMS: atom_id res chain seq x y z
N MET A 1 1.06 16.56 -14.24
CA MET A 1 1.94 15.41 -14.57
C MET A 1 1.82 14.44 -13.41
N GLY A 2 1.36 13.21 -13.67
CA GLY A 2 1.25 12.19 -12.61
C GLY A 2 2.62 11.52 -12.42
N TYR A 3 2.99 11.26 -11.17
CA TYR A 3 4.21 10.55 -10.82
C TYR A 3 3.91 9.05 -10.83
N GLU A 4 4.67 8.23 -11.54
CA GLU A 4 4.48 6.78 -11.48
C GLU A 4 5.20 6.18 -10.27
N ILE A 5 4.54 5.21 -9.64
CA ILE A 5 5.14 4.40 -8.59
C ILE A 5 4.97 2.92 -8.89
N ILE A 6 5.92 2.14 -8.38
CA ILE A 6 5.93 0.69 -8.45
C ILE A 6 5.75 0.14 -7.04
N ILE A 7 4.84 -0.81 -6.87
CA ILE A 7 4.70 -1.57 -5.62
C ILE A 7 5.79 -2.65 -5.63
N GLU A 8 6.76 -2.51 -4.74
CA GLU A 8 7.89 -3.45 -4.63
C GLU A 8 7.53 -4.63 -3.71
N ASN A 9 6.74 -4.36 -2.67
CA ASN A 9 6.40 -5.36 -1.66
C ASN A 9 5.10 -4.98 -0.94
N HIS A 10 4.34 -5.97 -0.48
CA HIS A 10 3.11 -5.74 0.28
C HIS A 10 2.74 -6.98 1.11
N ASP A 11 2.06 -6.73 2.23
CA ASP A 11 1.38 -7.76 3.02
C ASP A 11 0.22 -7.06 3.73
N LEU A 12 -0.94 -6.98 3.07
CA LEU A 12 -2.15 -6.41 3.65
C LEU A 12 -3.11 -7.55 4.03
N LYS A 13 -3.53 -7.54 5.29
CA LYS A 13 -4.35 -8.60 5.89
C LYS A 13 -5.59 -8.00 6.54
N ILE A 14 -6.70 -8.69 6.39
CA ILE A 14 -7.97 -8.39 7.05
C ILE A 14 -7.96 -9.09 8.42
N GLU A 15 -8.21 -8.35 9.50
CA GLU A 15 -8.39 -8.93 10.83
C GLU A 15 -9.64 -9.83 10.88
N ASP A 16 -9.57 -10.94 11.62
CA ASP A 16 -10.63 -11.97 11.65
C ASP A 16 -11.99 -11.42 12.13
N ASP A 17 -11.99 -10.43 13.02
CA ASP A 17 -13.20 -9.75 13.51
C ASP A 17 -13.65 -8.61 12.58
N ALA A 18 -12.80 -8.18 11.66
CA ALA A 18 -13.06 -7.13 10.67
C ALA A 18 -13.69 -7.67 9.37
N GLU A 19 -13.50 -8.95 9.05
CA GLU A 19 -13.92 -9.58 7.80
C GLU A 19 -15.40 -9.32 7.46
N LYS A 20 -16.32 -9.64 8.40
CA LYS A 20 -17.77 -9.44 8.21
C LYS A 20 -18.15 -7.98 7.97
N ARG A 21 -17.45 -7.06 8.63
CA ARG A 21 -17.68 -5.61 8.52
C ARG A 21 -17.21 -5.07 7.17
N ILE A 22 -16.08 -5.57 6.67
CA ILE A 22 -15.53 -5.21 5.36
C ILE A 22 -16.46 -5.69 4.25
N PHE A 23 -16.81 -6.98 4.24
CA PHE A 23 -17.69 -7.53 3.22
C PHE A 23 -19.07 -6.88 3.23
N SER A 24 -19.62 -6.51 4.39
CA SER A 24 -20.90 -5.79 4.43
C SER A 24 -20.77 -4.39 3.84
N LYS A 25 -19.75 -3.61 4.21
CA LYS A 25 -19.58 -2.23 3.71
C LYS A 25 -19.37 -2.18 2.20
N LEU A 26 -18.58 -3.10 1.65
CA LEU A 26 -18.38 -3.24 0.20
C LEU A 26 -19.67 -3.65 -0.52
N LYS A 27 -20.38 -4.66 0.00
CA LYS A 27 -21.64 -5.14 -0.60
C LYS A 27 -22.73 -4.07 -0.69
N TYR A 28 -22.80 -3.19 0.31
CA TYR A 28 -23.81 -2.12 0.35
C TYR A 28 -23.35 -0.81 -0.31
N GLY A 29 -22.17 -0.78 -0.95
CA GLY A 29 -21.64 0.43 -1.59
C GLY A 29 -21.43 1.59 -0.62
N VAL A 30 -21.28 1.30 0.68
CA VAL A 30 -21.04 2.30 1.73
C VAL A 30 -19.56 2.71 1.73
N LEU A 31 -18.72 1.96 1.03
CA LEU A 31 -17.31 2.19 0.89
C LEU A 31 -16.88 1.84 -0.53
N GLU A 32 -16.18 2.76 -1.17
CA GLU A 32 -15.54 2.57 -2.45
C GLU A 32 -14.03 2.46 -2.19
N LEU A 33 -13.48 1.27 -2.41
CA LEU A 33 -12.07 1.14 -2.74
C LEU A 33 -11.99 1.32 -4.26
N SER A 34 -10.88 1.89 -4.75
CA SER A 34 -10.65 1.87 -6.19
C SER A 34 -10.60 0.42 -6.72
N ASP A 35 -10.93 0.26 -8.01
CA ASP A 35 -10.85 -1.04 -8.72
C ASP A 35 -9.42 -1.61 -8.79
N PHE A 36 -8.43 -0.87 -8.25
CA PHE A 36 -7.05 -1.29 -8.14
C PHE A 36 -6.84 -2.39 -7.09
N TRP A 37 -7.74 -2.54 -6.11
CA TRP A 37 -7.55 -3.47 -5.01
C TRP A 37 -8.43 -4.72 -5.16
N GLU A 38 -7.80 -5.88 -5.05
CA GLU A 38 -8.46 -7.17 -5.07
C GLU A 38 -8.47 -7.79 -3.68
N ILE A 39 -9.59 -8.40 -3.30
CA ILE A 39 -9.74 -9.11 -2.02
C ILE A 39 -9.66 -10.60 -2.29
N ASN A 40 -8.66 -11.25 -1.70
CA ASN A 40 -8.42 -12.69 -1.80
C ASN A 40 -8.42 -13.29 -0.40
N GLU A 41 -9.52 -13.97 -0.04
CA GLU A 41 -9.76 -14.48 1.32
C GLU A 41 -9.62 -13.36 2.36
N ASN A 42 -8.57 -13.42 3.20
CA ASN A 42 -8.27 -12.44 4.23
C ASN A 42 -7.12 -11.49 3.83
N LYS A 43 -6.83 -11.36 2.54
CA LYS A 43 -5.77 -10.48 2.03
C LYS A 43 -6.32 -9.46 1.04
N ILE A 44 -5.67 -8.30 1.03
CA ILE A 44 -5.86 -7.29 -0.02
C ILE A 44 -4.59 -7.26 -0.84
N VAL A 45 -4.72 -7.39 -2.15
CA VAL A 45 -3.60 -7.36 -3.09
C VAL A 45 -3.87 -6.33 -4.19
N PRO A 46 -2.85 -5.66 -4.71
CA PRO A 46 -3.04 -4.78 -5.85
C PRO A 46 -3.29 -5.60 -7.12
N SER A 47 -4.18 -5.15 -8.00
CA SER A 47 -4.44 -5.76 -9.31
C SER A 47 -3.29 -5.53 -10.29
N GLU A 48 -2.56 -4.41 -10.12
CA GLU A 48 -1.36 -4.08 -10.88
C GLU A 48 -0.24 -3.59 -9.95
N TYR A 49 1.03 -3.82 -10.31
CA TYR A 49 2.17 -3.39 -9.49
C TYR A 49 2.73 -2.04 -9.90
N SER A 50 2.15 -1.38 -10.92
CA SER A 50 2.53 -0.04 -11.36
C SER A 50 1.27 0.82 -11.42
N LEU A 51 1.36 2.04 -10.89
CA LEU A 51 0.24 2.96 -10.87
C LEU A 51 0.71 4.40 -10.88
N LYS A 52 -0.19 5.30 -11.27
CA LYS A 52 0.01 6.73 -11.08
C LYS A 52 -0.31 7.08 -9.64
N TRP A 53 0.67 7.68 -8.96
CA TRP A 53 0.48 8.29 -7.66
C TRP A 53 -0.65 9.31 -7.72
N GLY A 54 -1.59 9.19 -6.78
CA GLY A 54 -2.66 10.16 -6.60
C GLY A 54 -3.23 10.07 -5.20
N ASP A 55 -3.99 11.09 -4.82
CA ASP A 55 -4.60 11.22 -3.49
C ASP A 55 -5.50 10.01 -3.15
N TRP A 56 -6.11 9.41 -4.19
CA TRP A 56 -6.94 8.22 -4.09
C TRP A 56 -6.19 7.02 -3.47
N PHE A 57 -4.89 6.87 -3.75
CA PHE A 57 -4.10 5.75 -3.24
C PHE A 57 -3.95 5.85 -1.72
N GLU A 58 -3.60 7.04 -1.21
CA GLU A 58 -3.49 7.26 0.22
C GLU A 58 -4.86 7.21 0.92
N GLU A 59 -5.92 7.70 0.28
CA GLU A 59 -7.28 7.60 0.81
C GLU A 59 -7.74 6.15 0.93
N ASP A 60 -7.47 5.32 -0.07
CA ASP A 60 -7.76 3.89 -0.03
C ASP A 60 -7.05 3.21 1.15
N LEU A 61 -5.75 3.46 1.34
CA LEU A 61 -5.01 2.90 2.48
C LEU A 61 -5.58 3.37 3.83
N LYS A 62 -5.99 4.64 3.93
CA LYS A 62 -6.63 5.19 5.15
C LYS A 62 -7.99 4.54 5.40
N ASN A 63 -8.76 4.30 4.34
CA ASN A 63 -10.05 3.63 4.42
C ASN A 63 -9.88 2.16 4.84
N MET A 64 -8.92 1.45 4.26
CA MET A 64 -8.55 0.09 4.64
C MET A 64 -8.16 -0.02 6.11
N ALA A 65 -7.27 0.86 6.61
CA ALA A 65 -6.83 0.83 8.00
C ALA A 65 -8.02 0.96 8.96
N LYS A 66 -8.92 1.93 8.74
CA LYS A 66 -10.15 2.13 9.53
C LYS A 66 -11.11 0.95 9.50
N MET A 67 -10.92 0.02 8.57
CA MET A 67 -11.77 -1.16 8.43
C MET A 67 -11.22 -2.38 9.17
N GLY A 68 -10.00 -2.31 9.71
CA GLY A 68 -9.31 -3.46 10.32
C GLY A 68 -8.42 -4.19 9.31
N VAL A 69 -7.95 -3.50 8.27
CA VAL A 69 -6.85 -4.00 7.45
C VAL A 69 -5.55 -3.59 8.12
N THR A 70 -4.63 -4.54 8.29
CA THR A 70 -3.31 -4.32 8.87
C THR A 70 -2.21 -4.79 7.93
N GLY A 71 -0.99 -4.32 8.19
CA GLY A 71 0.21 -4.76 7.49
C GLY A 71 0.91 -3.62 6.77
N PHE A 72 1.43 -3.85 5.56
CA PHE A 72 2.24 -2.83 4.89
C PHE A 72 2.19 -2.88 3.36
N ILE A 73 2.62 -1.76 2.76
CA ILE A 73 2.94 -1.63 1.35
C ILE A 73 4.20 -0.78 1.17
N GLU A 74 5.10 -1.24 0.32
CA GLU A 74 6.35 -0.57 -0.04
C GLU A 74 6.29 -0.19 -1.52
N VAL A 75 6.57 1.07 -1.79
CA VAL A 75 6.51 1.63 -3.14
C VAL A 75 7.82 2.34 -3.48
N ARG A 76 8.18 2.31 -4.76
CA ARG A 76 9.33 3.00 -5.33
C ARG A 76 8.89 4.02 -6.38
N GLY A 77 9.44 5.22 -6.29
CA GLY A 77 9.29 6.29 -7.27
C GLY A 77 10.31 6.26 -8.40
N GLU A 78 10.04 6.99 -9.47
CA GLU A 78 10.89 7.13 -10.66
C GLU A 78 12.34 7.57 -10.36
N GLN A 79 12.56 8.37 -9.32
CA GLN A 79 13.90 8.90 -8.99
C GLN A 79 14.59 8.14 -7.83
N GLY A 80 14.12 6.93 -7.52
CA GLY A 80 14.69 6.08 -6.47
C GLY A 80 14.26 6.45 -5.05
N GLU A 81 13.18 7.23 -4.90
CA GLU A 81 12.49 7.38 -3.62
C GLU A 81 11.81 6.07 -3.26
N CYS A 82 11.88 5.71 -1.99
CA CYS A 82 11.15 4.57 -1.45
C CYS A 82 10.23 5.07 -0.34
N SER A 83 8.98 4.65 -0.36
CA SER A 83 8.02 4.93 0.71
C SER A 83 7.44 3.63 1.22
N LYS A 84 7.34 3.51 2.55
CA LYS A 84 6.66 2.39 3.20
C LYS A 84 5.45 2.92 3.96
N PHE A 85 4.30 2.36 3.68
CA PHE A 85 3.06 2.63 4.39
C PHE A 85 2.74 1.44 5.29
N VAL A 86 2.48 1.71 6.56
CA VAL A 86 2.14 0.70 7.55
C VAL A 86 0.73 0.96 8.07
N LEU A 87 -0.15 -0.02 7.92
CA LEU A 87 -1.54 0.02 8.38
C LEU A 87 -1.63 -0.69 9.72
N ARG A 88 -2.00 0.05 10.77
CA ARG A 88 -2.23 -0.49 12.13
C ARG A 88 -3.11 0.47 12.94
N ASP A 89 -3.82 -0.06 13.91
CA ASP A 89 -4.59 0.72 14.89
C ASP A 89 -5.51 1.78 14.23
N GLU A 90 -6.18 1.39 13.14
CA GLU A 90 -7.06 2.24 12.32
C GLU A 90 -6.37 3.44 11.65
N ARG A 91 -5.04 3.41 11.52
CA ARG A 91 -4.21 4.49 10.98
C ARG A 91 -3.21 4.00 9.95
N VAL A 92 -2.70 4.95 9.17
CA VAL A 92 -1.61 4.74 8.21
C VAL A 92 -0.41 5.55 8.68
N GLU A 93 0.71 4.88 8.90
CA GLU A 93 2.00 5.51 9.14
C GLU A 93 2.83 5.47 7.87
N VAL A 94 3.53 6.56 7.57
CA VAL A 94 4.33 6.67 6.35
C VAL A 94 5.79 6.90 6.70
N PHE A 95 6.66 6.07 6.13
CA PHE A 95 8.11 6.15 6.28
C PHE A 95 8.72 6.45 4.91
N TYR A 96 9.44 7.56 4.81
CA TYR A 96 10.11 7.98 3.59
C TYR A 96 11.60 7.66 3.65
N GLY A 97 12.13 7.10 2.57
CA GLY A 97 13.56 6.87 2.37
C GLY A 97 13.96 7.23 0.95
N ARG A 98 15.26 7.47 0.76
CA ARG A 98 15.85 7.64 -0.57
C ARG A 98 17.08 6.76 -0.66
N VAL A 99 17.18 5.97 -1.72
CA VAL A 99 18.42 5.25 -2.01
C VAL A 99 19.38 6.21 -2.70
N VAL A 100 20.45 6.58 -2.00
CA VAL A 100 21.54 7.36 -2.58
C VAL A 100 22.64 6.38 -2.97
N TYR A 101 22.75 6.10 -4.27
CA TYR A 101 23.93 5.39 -4.79
C TYR A 101 25.12 6.35 -4.73
N SER A 102 26.17 5.99 -3.99
CA SER A 102 27.47 6.65 -4.16
C SER A 102 27.95 6.40 -5.58
N GLU A 103 28.54 7.41 -6.24
CA GLU A 103 29.00 7.33 -7.64
C GLU A 103 30.07 6.24 -7.88
N LYS A 104 30.55 5.59 -6.81
CA LYS A 104 31.40 4.41 -6.84
C LYS A 104 30.93 3.44 -5.75
N PRO A 105 30.74 2.14 -6.04
CA PRO A 105 30.62 1.15 -4.97
C PRO A 105 31.90 1.21 -4.13
N ASP A 106 31.76 1.48 -2.83
CA ASP A 106 32.90 1.65 -1.95
C ASP A 106 33.71 0.35 -1.79
N GLU A 107 33.07 -0.81 -1.96
CA GLU A 107 33.71 -2.12 -1.95
C GLU A 107 32.86 -3.14 -2.73
N ILE A 108 33.50 -3.90 -3.63
CA ILE A 108 32.95 -5.18 -4.09
C ILE A 108 33.51 -6.23 -3.14
N LEU A 109 32.65 -6.86 -2.34
CA LEU A 109 33.05 -7.99 -1.52
C LEU A 109 33.26 -9.20 -2.44
N GLU A 110 34.51 -9.63 -2.60
CA GLU A 110 34.91 -10.91 -3.22
C GLU A 110 34.66 -12.10 -2.28
#